data_AF-A0A930MUQ9-F1
#
_entry.id   AF-A0A930MUQ9-F1
#
_cell.length_a   1.000
_cell.length_b   1.000
_cell.length_c   1.000
_cell.angle_alpha   90.00
_cell.angle_beta   90.00
_cell.angle_gamma   90.00
#
_symmetry.space_group_name_H-M   'P 1'
#
loop_
_entity.id
_entity.type
_entity.pdbx_description
1 polymer ?
#
loop_
_entity_poly.entity_id
_entity_poly.type
_entity_poly.pdbx_seq_one_letter_code
_entity_poly.pdbx_strand_id
1 'polypeptide(L)'
;MAQEEQNNPSFNIELPEEVANGVYSNLAVVMPSQNEFVLDFVSVLPGQQSAKVRSRVIMTPANLKRLVRILHQNVVAYEQEMGTIVLPEDSFQAEDGHVAEGQA
;
A
#
# COMPACT_ATOMS: atom_id res chain seq x y z
N MET A 1 -28.03 2.13 -19.98
CA MET A 1 -27.46 1.47 -18.79
C MET A 1 -27.30 2.55 -17.74
N ALA A 2 -28.06 2.47 -16.65
CA ALA A 2 -28.03 3.46 -15.59
C ALA A 2 -26.72 3.31 -14.81
N GLN A 3 -25.97 4.41 -14.68
CA GLN A 3 -24.82 4.48 -13.79
C GLN A 3 -25.36 4.50 -12.37
N GLU A 4 -25.08 3.45 -11.60
CA GLU A 4 -25.33 3.44 -10.17
C GLU A 4 -24.34 4.44 -9.54
N GLU A 5 -24.82 5.67 -9.31
CA GLU A 5 -24.15 6.63 -8.44
C GLU A 5 -23.94 5.95 -7.08
N GLN A 6 -22.71 5.55 -6.81
CA GLN A 6 -22.30 5.13 -5.48
C GLN A 6 -22.45 6.33 -4.56
N ASN A 7 -23.64 6.44 -3.96
CA ASN A 7 -23.98 7.42 -2.95
C ASN A 7 -23.15 7.10 -1.71
N ASN A 8 -21.88 7.50 -1.77
CA ASN A 8 -20.99 7.50 -0.64
C ASN A 8 -21.50 8.63 0.25
N PRO A 9 -22.02 8.35 1.46
CA PRO A 9 -22.51 9.39 2.34
C PRO A 9 -21.41 10.46 2.49
N SER A 10 -21.72 11.68 2.08
CA SER A 10 -20.83 12.83 2.15
C SER A 10 -20.70 13.26 3.60
N PHE A 11 -19.98 12.48 4.38
CA PHE A 11 -19.56 12.87 5.72
C PHE A 11 -18.46 13.91 5.57
N ASN A 12 -18.56 14.99 6.35
CA ASN A 12 -17.45 15.93 6.48
C ASN A 12 -16.34 15.22 7.25
N ILE A 13 -15.24 14.88 6.58
CA ILE A 13 -14.07 14.28 7.21
C ILE A 13 -13.23 15.43 7.74
N GLU A 14 -13.22 15.61 9.05
CA GLU A 14 -12.32 16.56 9.71
C GLU A 14 -10.91 15.98 9.79
N LEU A 15 -9.89 16.79 9.50
CA LEU A 15 -8.48 16.43 9.67
C LEU A 15 -7.92 17.23 10.85
N PRO A 16 -7.82 16.62 12.05
CA PRO A 16 -7.25 17.29 13.21
C PRO A 16 -5.80 17.72 12.98
N GLU A 17 -5.42 18.89 13.49
CA GLU A 17 -4.06 19.44 13.34
C GLU A 17 -2.98 18.49 13.87
N GLU A 18 -3.28 17.77 14.96
CA GLU A 18 -2.37 16.80 15.58
C GLU A 18 -1.98 15.63 14.67
N VAL A 19 -2.83 15.27 13.68
CA VAL A 19 -2.54 14.20 12.71
C VAL A 19 -2.27 14.71 11.30
N ALA A 20 -2.41 16.03 11.06
CA ALA A 20 -2.29 16.64 9.74
C ALA A 20 -0.90 16.43 9.11
N ASN A 21 0.15 16.34 9.92
CA ASN A 21 1.52 16.09 9.45
C ASN A 21 1.75 14.63 9.00
N GLY A 22 0.81 13.73 9.28
CA GLY A 22 0.93 12.31 9.00
C GLY A 22 2.02 11.60 9.81
N VAL A 23 2.20 10.33 9.50
CA VAL A 23 3.17 9.46 10.15
C VAL A 23 3.99 8.74 9.09
N TYR A 24 5.30 8.99 9.06
CA TYR A 24 6.19 8.27 8.16
C TYR A 24 6.25 6.78 8.51
N SER A 25 6.16 5.92 7.50
CA SER A 25 6.43 4.48 7.60
C SER A 25 6.99 3.97 6.28
N ASN A 26 7.86 2.96 6.36
CA ASN A 26 8.48 2.31 5.20
C ASN A 26 8.28 0.79 5.18
N LEU A 27 7.49 0.28 6.13
CA LEU A 27 7.07 -1.12 6.19
C LEU A 27 5.64 -1.16 6.73
N ALA A 28 4.81 -2.03 6.15
CA ALA A 28 3.49 -2.37 6.69
C ALA A 28 3.46 -3.86 7.04
N VAL A 29 2.97 -4.20 8.24
CA VAL A 29 2.75 -5.58 8.68
C VAL A 29 1.25 -5.78 8.85
N VAL A 30 0.70 -6.79 8.17
CA VAL A 30 -0.74 -7.08 8.20
C VAL A 30 -0.97 -8.42 8.88
N MET A 31 -1.76 -8.42 9.96
CA MET A 31 -2.09 -9.60 10.75
C MET A 31 -3.60 -9.87 10.71
N PRO A 32 -4.05 -10.96 10.06
CA PRO A 32 -5.46 -11.33 10.01
C PRO A 32 -5.92 -12.07 11.26
N SER A 33 -7.19 -11.91 11.60
CA SER A 33 -7.96 -12.78 12.49
C SER A 33 -9.35 -13.04 11.90
N GLN A 34 -10.19 -13.85 12.57
CA GLN A 34 -11.55 -14.11 12.09
C GLN A 34 -12.42 -12.84 12.01
N ASN A 35 -12.21 -11.90 12.95
CA ASN A 35 -13.09 -10.74 13.09
C ASN A 35 -12.45 -9.43 12.63
N GLU A 36 -11.11 -9.36 12.66
CA GLU A 36 -10.37 -8.12 12.46
C GLU A 36 -9.03 -8.37 11.77
N PHE A 37 -8.56 -7.35 11.06
CA PHE A 37 -7.22 -7.23 10.56
C PHE A 37 -6.51 -6.11 11.30
N VAL A 38 -5.30 -6.37 11.76
CA VAL A 38 -4.41 -5.37 12.36
C VAL A 38 -3.38 -4.98 11.31
N LEU A 39 -3.27 -3.68 11.03
CA LEU A 39 -2.29 -3.08 10.14
C LEU A 39 -1.33 -2.24 10.97
N ASP A 40 -0.08 -2.69 11.06
CA ASP A 40 1.00 -1.95 11.71
C ASP A 40 1.86 -1.25 10.68
N PHE A 41 1.95 0.06 10.78
CA PHE A 41 2.84 0.89 9.99
C PHE A 41 4.12 1.15 10.79
N VAL A 42 5.24 0.68 10.25
CA VAL A 42 6.51 0.57 10.94
C VAL A 42 7.55 1.47 10.27
N SER A 43 8.38 2.12 11.09
CA SER A 43 9.61 2.77 10.63
C SER A 43 10.81 1.91 10.99
N VAL A 44 11.57 1.56 9.96
CA VAL A 44 12.91 0.97 10.09
C VAL A 44 13.93 2.03 9.69
N LEU A 45 14.75 2.46 10.64
CA LEU A 45 15.79 3.47 10.40
C LEU A 45 17.15 2.79 10.18
N PRO A 46 17.95 3.25 9.20
CA PRO A 46 19.31 2.75 9.01
C PRO A 46 20.15 2.86 10.29
N GLY A 47 20.91 1.81 10.59
CA GLY A 47 21.78 1.77 11.78
C GLY A 47 21.07 1.55 13.12
N GLN A 48 19.73 1.41 13.14
CA GLN A 48 19.01 1.00 14.33
C GLN A 48 18.75 -0.51 14.35
N GLN A 49 18.95 -1.13 15.52
CA GLN A 49 18.73 -2.57 15.72
C GLN A 49 17.25 -2.93 15.93
N SER A 50 16.37 -1.93 16.05
CA SER A 50 14.95 -2.14 16.34
C SER A 50 14.08 -1.31 15.41
N ALA A 51 13.04 -1.94 14.86
CA ALA A 51 11.97 -1.26 14.18
C ALA A 51 10.95 -0.69 15.19
N LYS A 52 10.29 0.42 14.86
CA LYS A 52 9.25 1.02 15.71
C LYS A 52 7.91 1.07 14.99
N VAL A 53 6.87 0.50 15.60
CA VAL A 53 5.49 0.72 15.16
C VAL A 53 5.14 2.19 15.41
N ARG A 54 4.70 2.88 14.37
CA ARG A 54 4.36 4.31 14.42
C ARG A 54 2.85 4.53 14.45
N SER A 55 2.10 3.65 13.79
CA SER A 55 0.64 3.64 13.80
C SER A 55 0.13 2.21 13.70
N ARG A 56 -0.99 1.94 14.36
CA ARG A 56 -1.74 0.69 14.29
C ARG A 56 -3.18 1.02 13.93
N VAL A 57 -3.67 0.41 12.87
CA VAL A 57 -5.08 0.51 12.45
C VAL A 57 -5.71 -0.87 12.52
N ILE A 58 -6.90 -0.96 13.10
CA ILE A 58 -7.64 -2.22 13.21
C ILE A 58 -8.91 -2.08 12.37
N MET A 59 -9.15 -3.03 11.47
CA MET A 59 -10.26 -2.98 10.51
C MET A 59 -11.00 -4.30 10.44
N THR A 60 -12.31 -4.25 10.19
CA THR A 60 -13.05 -5.46 9.83
C THR A 60 -12.63 -5.96 8.43
N PRO A 61 -12.79 -7.25 8.13
CA PRO A 61 -12.49 -7.81 6.80
C PRO A 61 -13.19 -7.06 5.66
N ALA A 62 -14.44 -6.63 5.87
CA ALA A 62 -15.21 -5.89 4.87
C ALA A 62 -14.62 -4.51 4.57
N ASN A 63 -14.20 -3.77 5.62
CA ASN A 63 -13.59 -2.45 5.46
C ASN A 63 -12.19 -2.55 4.85
N LEU A 64 -11.40 -3.56 5.24
CA LEU A 64 -10.09 -3.81 4.61
C LEU A 64 -10.24 -4.12 3.12
N LYS A 65 -11.21 -4.96 2.74
CA LYS A 65 -11.46 -5.27 1.33
C LYS A 65 -11.85 -4.02 0.51
N ARG A 66 -12.62 -3.10 1.10
CA ARG A 66 -12.93 -1.80 0.48
C ARG A 66 -11.66 -0.96 0.32
N LEU A 67 -10.83 -0.87 1.36
CA LEU A 67 -9.55 -0.15 1.32
C LEU A 67 -8.64 -0.68 0.20
N VAL A 68 -8.44 -1.99 0.10
CA VAL A 68 -7.58 -2.60 -0.93
C VAL A 68 -8.06 -2.25 -2.34
N ARG A 69 -9.38 -2.27 -2.59
CA ARG A 69 -9.93 -1.90 -3.90
C ARG A 69 -9.62 -0.44 -4.25
N ILE A 70 -9.78 0.46 -3.29
CA ILE A 70 -9.53 1.90 -3.47
C ILE A 70 -8.03 2.14 -3.68
N LEU A 71 -7.17 1.51 -2.88
CA LEU A 71 -5.72 1.62 -3.01
C LEU A 71 -5.25 1.13 -4.38
N HIS A 72 -5.72 -0.04 -4.82
CA HIS A 72 -5.38 -0.57 -6.15
C HIS A 72 -5.78 0.40 -7.27
N GLN A 73 -7.00 0.95 -7.23
CA GLN A 73 -7.45 1.92 -8.22
C GLN A 73 -6.56 3.17 -8.25
N ASN A 74 -6.22 3.71 -7.08
CA ASN A 74 -5.36 4.89 -6.99
C ASN A 74 -3.92 4.62 -7.45
N VAL A 75 -3.36 3.44 -7.16
CA VAL A 75 -2.01 3.06 -7.63
C VAL A 75 -2.00 2.97 -9.15
N VAL A 76 -2.98 2.27 -9.76
CA VAL A 76 -3.07 2.15 -11.23
C VAL A 76 -3.21 3.53 -11.88
N ALA A 77 -4.05 4.41 -11.34
CA ALA A 77 -4.20 5.77 -11.85
C ALA A 77 -2.90 6.57 -11.74
N TYR A 78 -2.21 6.46 -10.60
CA TYR A 78 -0.91 7.12 -10.40
C TYR A 78 0.14 6.65 -11.41
N GLU A 79 0.25 5.34 -11.66
CA GLU A 79 1.22 4.78 -12.60
C GLU A 79 0.95 5.17 -14.05
N GLN A 80 -0.31 5.36 -14.43
CA GLN A 80 -0.68 5.86 -15.76
C GLN A 80 -0.19 7.29 -16.00
N GLU A 81 -0.12 8.11 -14.96
CA GLU A 81 0.29 9.52 -15.05
C GLU A 81 1.79 9.73 -14.79
N MET A 82 2.37 8.99 -13.84
CA MET A 82 3.73 9.21 -13.33
C MET A 82 4.73 8.14 -13.76
N GLY A 83 4.26 7.07 -14.40
CA GLY A 83 5.05 5.90 -14.78
C GLY A 83 4.99 4.76 -13.77
N THR A 84 5.38 3.58 -14.23
CA THR A 84 5.31 2.33 -13.46
C THR A 84 6.18 2.38 -12.21
N ILE A 85 5.61 1.95 -11.08
CA ILE A 85 6.34 1.76 -9.82
C ILE A 85 7.13 0.46 -9.97
N VAL A 86 8.46 0.56 -10.01
CA VAL A 86 9.34 -0.61 -10.04
C VAL A 86 9.61 -1.06 -8.62
N LEU A 87 9.15 -2.26 -8.27
CA LEU A 87 9.49 -2.85 -6.99
C LEU A 87 10.91 -3.41 -7.03
N PRO A 88 11.69 -3.31 -5.94
CA PRO A 88 13.02 -3.90 -5.87
C PRO A 88 13.04 -5.38 -6.25
N GLU A 89 12.01 -6.14 -5.87
CA GLU A 89 11.88 -7.58 -6.15
C GLU A 89 11.66 -7.90 -7.64
N ASP A 90 11.03 -7.01 -8.41
CA ASP A 90 10.81 -7.19 -9.84
C ASP A 90 12.09 -6.95 -10.67
N SER A 91 13.02 -6.14 -10.13
CA SER A 91 14.27 -5.81 -10.81
C SER A 91 15.27 -6.99 -10.93
N PHE A 92 15.13 -8.01 -10.08
CA PHE A 92 16.02 -9.19 -10.09
C PHE A 92 15.69 -10.22 -11.17
N GLN A 93 14.53 -10.13 -11.85
CA GLN A 93 14.11 -11.12 -12.85
C GLN A 93 14.54 -10.75 -14.28
N ALA A 94 15.07 -9.56 -14.51
CA ALA A 94 15.37 -9.04 -15.86
C ALA A 94 16.77 -9.42 -16.40
N GLU A 95 17.71 -9.85 -15.55
CA GLU A 95 19.10 -10.09 -15.98
C GLU A 95 19.43 -11.55 -16.36
N ASP A 96 18.60 -12.54 -16.02
CA ASP A 96 18.85 -13.96 -16.31
C ASP A 96 18.42 -14.41 -17.74
N GLY A 97 18.00 -13.47 -18.60
CA GLY A 97 17.42 -13.76 -19.92
C GLY A 97 18.37 -13.70 -21.13
N HIS A 98 19.66 -13.43 -20.98
CA HIS A 98 20.62 -13.40 -22.10
C HIS A 98 21.79 -14.36 -21.85
N VAL A 99 21.51 -15.67 -21.98
CA VAL A 99 22.58 -16.64 -22.26
C VAL A 99 22.80 -16.60 -23.77
N ALA A 100 23.99 -16.15 -24.16
CA ALA A 100 24.44 -15.98 -25.53
C ALA A 100 24.07 -17.17 -26.43
N GLU A 101 23.34 -16.90 -27.52
CA GLU A 101 23.31 -17.82 -28.66
C GLU A 101 24.73 -17.92 -29.21
N GLY A 102 25.27 -19.14 -29.10
CA GLY A 102 26.62 -19.48 -29.50
C GLY A 102 26.88 -19.17 -30.97
N GLN A 103 28.04 -18.58 -31.21
CA GLN A 103 28.71 -18.62 -32.50
C GLN A 103 28.95 -20.08 -32.87
N ALA A 104 28.43 -20.48 -34.05
CA ALA A 104 28.83 -21.65 -34.79
C ALA A 104 29.35 -21.20 -36.16
#